data_AF-A0A9D6NMQ1-F1
#
_entry.id   AF-A0A9D6NMQ1-F1
#
_cell.length_a   1.000
_cell.length_b   1.000
_cell.length_c   1.000
_cell.angle_alpha   90.00
_cell.angle_beta   90.00
_cell.angle_gamma   90.00
#
_symmetry.space_group_name_H-M   'P 1'
#
loop_
_entity.id
_entity.type
_entity.pdbx_description
1 polymer ?
#
loop_
_entity_poly.entity_id
_entity_poly.type
_entity_poly.pdbx_seq_one_letter_code
_entity_poly.pdbx_strand_id
1 'polypeptide(L)'
;MSLIEQTLRELEACYLTGGPVTNGEMVRVTNDLTATEVERLLDLFNQIRQQVGHIRRQFHLRPQTYDVRRMVAARFSHFWATLHDCRTSKLKGTGRVDPRLKQALDPAIDQLINLAEELERVIQERSGTGPSRQRL
;
A
#
# COMPACT_ATOMS: atom_id res chain seq x y z
N MET A 1 -11.15 -9.22 -10.78
CA MET A 1 -10.84 -8.17 -11.78
C MET A 1 -10.19 -6.94 -11.16
N SER A 2 -10.51 -6.55 -9.92
CA SER A 2 -9.91 -5.36 -9.30
C SER A 2 -8.40 -5.41 -9.14
N LEU A 3 -7.80 -6.60 -8.91
CA LEU A 3 -6.34 -6.72 -8.77
C LEU A 3 -5.60 -6.28 -10.03
N ILE A 4 -6.04 -6.71 -11.21
CA ILE A 4 -5.42 -6.32 -12.50
C ILE A 4 -5.55 -4.81 -12.70
N GLU A 5 -6.75 -4.26 -12.51
CA GLU A 5 -6.99 -2.82 -12.67
C GLU A 5 -6.17 -1.99 -11.67
N GLN A 6 -6.03 -2.49 -10.44
CA GLN A 6 -5.23 -1.85 -9.39
C GLN A 6 -3.74 -1.89 -9.72
N THR A 7 -3.21 -3.04 -10.12
CA THR A 7 -1.79 -3.18 -10.50
C THR A 7 -1.45 -2.29 -11.70
N LEU A 8 -2.30 -2.24 -12.73
CA LEU A 8 -2.08 -1.35 -13.88
C LEU A 8 -2.08 0.12 -13.47
N ARG A 9 -2.98 0.52 -12.56
CA ARG A 9 -3.03 1.88 -12.04
C ARG A 9 -1.80 2.23 -11.20
N GLU A 10 -1.35 1.30 -10.35
CA GLU A 10 -0.13 1.47 -9.54
C GLU A 10 1.10 1.60 -10.45
N LEU A 11 1.25 0.74 -11.46
CA LEU A 11 2.38 0.80 -12.40
C LEU A 11 2.40 2.09 -13.21
N GLU A 12 1.24 2.49 -13.75
CA GLU A 12 1.10 3.71 -14.54
C GLU A 12 1.44 4.95 -13.69
N ALA A 13 0.83 5.06 -12.51
CA ALA A 13 0.98 6.22 -11.63
C ALA A 13 2.38 6.34 -11.01
N CYS A 14 2.99 5.22 -10.59
CA CYS A 14 4.28 5.25 -9.89
C CYS A 14 5.48 5.33 -10.83
N TYR A 15 5.37 4.80 -12.06
CA TYR A 15 6.56 4.59 -12.89
C TYR A 15 6.48 5.17 -14.30
N LEU A 16 5.28 5.33 -14.90
CA LEU A 16 5.17 5.68 -16.31
C LEU A 16 4.77 7.14 -16.56
N THR A 17 3.87 7.71 -15.74
CA THR A 17 3.32 9.06 -15.97
C THR A 17 3.98 10.15 -15.13
N GLY A 18 5.21 9.94 -14.65
CA GLY A 18 5.97 10.94 -13.90
C GLY A 18 5.50 11.16 -12.46
N GLY A 19 4.81 10.19 -11.86
CA GLY A 19 4.63 10.20 -10.41
C GLY A 19 5.99 10.12 -9.69
N PRO A 20 6.08 10.57 -8.43
CA PRO A 20 7.32 10.46 -7.68
C PRO A 20 7.69 8.99 -7.59
N VAL A 21 8.71 8.60 -8.35
CA VAL A 21 9.38 7.31 -8.19
C VAL A 21 9.76 7.25 -6.71
N THR A 22 9.12 6.34 -5.96
CA THR A 22 9.23 6.27 -4.50
C THR A 22 10.66 5.91 -4.14
N ASN A 23 11.48 6.94 -3.94
CA ASN A 23 12.76 6.83 -3.29
C ASN A 23 12.49 6.85 -1.78
N GLY A 24 12.95 5.82 -1.10
CA GLY A 24 13.05 5.80 0.36
C GLY A 24 14.48 6.07 0.80
N GLU A 25 14.67 6.32 2.09
CA GLU A 25 16.00 6.51 2.70
C GLU A 25 16.94 5.31 2.44
N MET A 26 16.37 4.12 2.25
CA MET A 26 17.12 2.87 2.02
C MET A 26 16.85 2.24 0.64
N VAL A 27 16.00 2.84 -0.19
CA VAL A 27 15.59 2.26 -1.48
C VAL A 27 15.63 3.33 -2.55
N ARG A 28 16.45 3.10 -3.58
CA ARG A 28 16.48 3.93 -4.78
C ARG A 28 15.86 3.15 -5.93
N VAL A 29 14.89 3.76 -6.60
CA VAL A 29 14.30 3.19 -7.81
C VAL A 29 14.76 4.04 -8.99
N THR A 30 15.34 3.38 -9.99
CA THR A 30 15.75 4.00 -11.26
C THR A 30 14.80 3.51 -12.34
N ASN A 31 14.13 4.43 -13.03
CA ASN A 31 13.37 4.09 -14.22
C ASN A 31 14.31 4.09 -15.43
N ASP A 32 14.62 2.91 -15.95
CA ASP A 32 15.46 2.67 -17.11
C ASP A 32 14.67 2.47 -18.41
N LEU A 33 13.34 2.64 -18.37
CA LEU A 33 12.49 2.54 -19.54
C LEU A 33 12.71 3.72 -20.50
N THR A 34 12.84 3.40 -21.78
CA THR A 34 12.86 4.38 -22.87
C THR A 34 11.46 4.96 -23.13
N ALA A 35 11.38 6.12 -23.77
CA ALA A 35 10.09 6.72 -24.15
C ALA A 35 9.23 5.77 -25.01
N THR A 36 9.85 5.07 -25.96
CA THR A 36 9.16 4.09 -26.82
C THR A 36 8.61 2.90 -26.03
N GLU A 37 9.34 2.42 -25.02
CA GLU A 37 8.86 1.35 -24.13
C GLU A 37 7.70 1.83 -23.26
N VAL A 38 7.77 3.05 -22.72
CA VAL A 38 6.69 3.67 -21.96
C VAL A 38 5.43 3.79 -22.83
N GLU A 39 5.52 4.32 -24.05
CA GLU A 39 4.40 4.43 -24.98
C GLU A 39 3.77 3.05 -25.26
N ARG A 40 4.60 2.05 -25.55
CA ARG A 40 4.13 0.68 -25.80
C ARG A 40 3.43 0.07 -24.58
N LEU A 41 3.95 0.30 -23.38
CA LEU A 41 3.33 -0.16 -22.14
C LEU A 41 1.97 0.50 -21.91
N LEU A 42 1.86 1.80 -22.14
CA LEU A 42 0.59 2.54 -22.01
C LEU A 42 -0.46 2.04 -23.00
N ASP A 43 -0.07 1.73 -24.24
CA ASP A 43 -0.95 1.12 -25.23
C ASP A 43 -1.46 -0.25 -24.78
N LEU A 44 -0.57 -1.10 -24.24
CA LEU A 44 -0.95 -2.40 -23.70
C LEU A 44 -1.87 -2.26 -22.48
N PHE A 45 -1.63 -1.29 -21.61
CA PHE A 45 -2.49 -1.03 -20.45
C PHE A 45 -3.90 -0.63 -20.89
N ASN A 46 -4.01 0.19 -21.93
CA ASN A 46 -5.29 0.56 -22.51
C ASN A 46 -6.02 -0.62 -23.14
N GLN A 47 -5.32 -1.50 -23.86
CA GLN A 47 -5.91 -2.73 -24.40
C GLN A 47 -6.44 -3.64 -23.28
N ILE A 48 -5.68 -3.83 -22.20
CA ILE A 48 -6.12 -4.64 -21.05
C ILE A 48 -7.38 -4.02 -20.41
N ARG A 49 -7.40 -2.70 -20.19
CA ARG A 49 -8.58 -1.99 -19.63
C ARG A 49 -9.82 -2.17 -20.51
N GLN A 50 -9.66 -2.08 -21.83
CA GLN A 50 -10.76 -2.32 -22.77
C GLN A 50 -11.29 -3.75 -22.66
N GLN A 51 -10.40 -4.74 -22.54
CA GLN A 51 -10.78 -6.14 -22.40
C GLN A 51 -11.48 -6.43 -21.07
N VAL A 52 -10.99 -5.87 -19.96
CA VAL A 52 -11.68 -5.94 -18.65
C VAL A 52 -13.07 -5.28 -18.74
N GLY A 53 -13.17 -4.14 -19.42
CA GLY A 53 -14.44 -3.47 -19.66
C GLY A 53 -15.41 -4.30 -20.50
N HIS A 54 -14.91 -5.03 -21.50
CA HIS A 54 -15.69 -5.96 -22.31
C HIS A 54 -16.22 -7.12 -21.45
N ILE A 55 -15.36 -7.80 -20.70
CA ILE A 55 -15.72 -8.88 -19.77
C ILE A 55 -16.78 -8.38 -18.77
N ARG A 56 -16.58 -7.20 -18.18
CA ARG A 56 -17.54 -6.61 -17.24
C ARG A 56 -18.92 -6.44 -17.86
N ARG A 57 -19.00 -5.96 -19.12
CA ARG A 57 -20.26 -5.76 -19.83
C ARG A 57 -20.90 -7.10 -20.22
N GLN A 58 -20.10 -8.01 -20.80
CA GLN A 58 -20.54 -9.33 -21.27
C GLN A 58 -21.15 -10.16 -20.14
N PHE A 59 -20.55 -10.12 -18.95
CA PHE A 59 -21.00 -10.90 -17.79
C PHE A 59 -21.80 -10.08 -16.77
N HIS A 60 -22.22 -8.86 -17.10
CA HIS A 60 -22.98 -7.95 -16.23
C HIS A 60 -22.39 -7.79 -14.82
N LEU A 61 -21.06 -7.75 -14.72
CA LEU A 61 -20.36 -7.70 -13.44
C LEU A 61 -20.51 -6.30 -12.82
N ARG A 62 -20.90 -6.29 -11.54
CA ARG A 62 -21.05 -5.06 -10.78
C ARG A 62 -19.68 -4.60 -10.25
N PRO A 63 -19.37 -3.29 -10.30
CA PRO A 63 -18.19 -2.75 -9.62
C PRO A 63 -18.25 -3.08 -8.13
N GLN A 64 -17.11 -3.46 -7.56
CA GLN A 64 -16.97 -3.61 -6.12
C GLN A 64 -16.65 -2.24 -5.52
N THR A 65 -17.41 -1.84 -4.50
CA THR A 65 -17.14 -0.62 -3.75
C THR A 65 -16.32 -0.98 -2.52
N TYR A 66 -15.19 -0.30 -2.35
CA TYR A 66 -14.32 -0.46 -1.20
C TYR A 66 -14.33 0.84 -0.38
N ASP A 67 -14.38 0.69 0.94
CA ASP A 67 -14.23 1.81 1.86
C ASP A 67 -12.73 2.13 1.99
N VAL A 68 -12.36 3.37 1.66
CA VAL A 68 -10.96 3.83 1.70
C VAL A 68 -10.38 3.66 3.10
N ARG A 69 -11.15 3.91 4.17
CA ARG A 69 -10.66 3.74 5.54
C ARG A 69 -10.34 2.28 5.82
N ARG A 70 -11.23 1.36 5.43
CA ARG A 70 -10.97 -0.08 5.57
C ARG A 70 -9.73 -0.53 4.80
N MET A 71 -9.54 -0.03 3.58
CA MET A 71 -8.36 -0.35 2.77
C MET A 71 -7.07 0.18 3.42
N VAL A 72 -7.10 1.41 3.92
CA VAL A 72 -5.94 2.04 4.54
C VAL A 72 -5.63 1.38 5.89
N ALA A 73 -6.64 1.10 6.72
CA ALA A 73 -6.49 0.35 7.97
C ALA A 73 -5.86 -1.03 7.74
N ALA A 74 -6.35 -1.80 6.76
CA ALA A 74 -5.78 -3.11 6.43
C ALA A 74 -4.30 -3.02 6.03
N ARG A 75 -3.90 -1.99 5.27
CA ARG A 75 -2.50 -1.75 4.91
C ARG A 75 -1.64 -1.39 6.13
N PHE A 76 -2.14 -0.55 7.03
CA PHE A 76 -1.41 -0.19 8.25
C PHE A 76 -1.30 -1.36 9.23
N SER A 77 -2.31 -2.21 9.38
CA SER A 77 -2.20 -3.43 10.20
C SER A 77 -1.10 -4.35 9.68
N HIS A 78 -0.98 -4.51 8.35
CA HIS A 78 0.11 -5.27 7.76
C HIS A 78 1.47 -4.62 8.00
N PHE A 79 1.58 -3.30 7.82
CA PHE A 79 2.81 -2.55 8.07
C PHE A 79 3.26 -2.62 9.54
N TRP A 80 2.30 -2.48 10.47
CA TRP A 80 2.55 -2.63 11.91
C TRP A 80 3.09 -4.02 12.25
N ALA A 81 2.52 -5.08 11.67
CA ALA A 81 3.02 -6.45 11.86
C ALA A 81 4.47 -6.58 11.37
N THR A 82 4.78 -6.03 10.19
CA THR A 82 6.14 -6.01 9.65
C THR A 82 7.11 -5.27 10.56
N LEU A 83 6.76 -4.09 11.07
CA LEU A 83 7.60 -3.34 12.02
C LEU A 83 7.81 -4.12 13.33
N HIS A 84 6.76 -4.76 13.84
CA HIS A 84 6.84 -5.55 15.05
C HIS A 84 7.80 -6.75 14.90
N ASP A 85 7.83 -7.36 13.72
CA ASP A 85 8.73 -8.48 13.41
C ASP A 85 10.20 -8.04 13.20
N CYS A 86 10.45 -6.73 12.97
CA CYS A 86 11.81 -6.18 12.93
C CYS A 86 12.48 -6.04 14.31
N ARG A 87 11.73 -6.16 15.42
CA ARG A 87 12.30 -6.09 16.77
C ARG A 87 13.35 -7.17 16.97
N THR A 88 14.43 -6.85 17.70
CA THR A 88 15.53 -7.80 17.93
C THR A 88 15.10 -9.11 18.59
N SER A 89 14.02 -9.08 19.39
CA SER A 89 13.42 -10.27 20.03
C SER A 89 12.72 -11.24 19.05
N LYS A 90 12.40 -10.78 17.83
CA LYS A 90 11.70 -11.54 16.78
C LYS A 90 12.62 -12.00 15.65
N LEU A 91 13.85 -11.50 15.59
CA LEU A 91 14.91 -11.95 14.68
C LEU A 91 15.38 -13.36 15.08
N LYS A 92 14.54 -14.37 14.82
CA LYS A 92 14.85 -15.78 15.04
C LYS A 92 15.86 -16.24 13.99
N GLY A 93 17.15 -16.21 14.32
CA GLY A 93 18.17 -16.80 13.45
C GLY A 93 19.62 -16.37 13.72
N THR A 94 19.86 -15.30 14.47
CA THR A 94 21.19 -14.67 14.58
C THR A 94 21.84 -14.85 15.96
N GLY A 95 21.80 -16.05 16.56
CA GLY A 95 22.51 -16.33 17.81
C GLY A 95 22.23 -15.31 18.94
N ARG A 96 23.20 -15.07 19.84
CA ARG A 96 23.12 -13.97 20.82
C ARG A 96 23.17 -12.63 20.09
N VAL A 97 22.02 -11.98 19.95
CA VAL A 97 21.94 -10.58 19.49
C VAL A 97 22.73 -9.69 20.45
N ASP A 98 23.61 -8.84 19.91
CA ASP A 98 24.38 -7.88 20.70
C ASP A 98 23.42 -7.00 21.53
N PRO A 99 23.55 -6.94 22.87
CA PRO A 99 22.75 -6.07 23.72
C PRO A 99 22.77 -4.60 23.27
N ARG A 100 23.86 -4.13 22.65
CA ARG A 100 23.96 -2.77 22.10
C ARG A 100 23.07 -2.57 20.88
N LEU A 101 22.91 -3.59 20.03
CA LEU A 101 21.99 -3.53 18.90
C LEU A 101 20.55 -3.43 19.38
N LYS A 102 20.19 -4.20 20.42
CA LYS A 102 18.87 -4.10 21.05
C LYS A 102 18.60 -2.70 21.60
N GLN A 103 19.57 -2.11 22.29
CA GLN A 103 19.45 -0.77 22.87
C GLN A 103 19.33 0.35 21.83
N ALA A 104 19.85 0.16 20.61
CA ALA A 104 19.79 1.16 19.54
C ALA A 104 18.60 0.96 18.59
N LEU A 105 18.33 -0.29 18.19
CA LEU A 105 17.34 -0.62 17.17
C LEU A 105 15.90 -0.64 17.71
N ASP A 106 15.66 -1.29 18.85
CA ASP A 106 14.30 -1.45 19.38
C ASP A 106 13.62 -0.09 19.65
N PRO A 107 14.28 0.94 20.22
CA PRO A 107 13.64 2.25 20.38
C PRO A 107 13.28 2.95 19.06
N ALA A 108 14.08 2.77 18.00
CA ALA A 108 13.77 3.33 16.68
C ALA A 108 12.57 2.62 16.04
N ILE A 109 12.48 1.29 16.19
CA ILE A 109 11.31 0.52 15.78
C ILE A 109 10.06 0.94 16.56
N ASP A 110 10.18 1.15 17.87
CA ASP A 110 9.07 1.62 18.70
C ASP A 110 8.56 3.01 18.30
N GLN A 111 9.46 3.92 17.88
CA GLN A 111 9.06 5.21 17.31
C GLN A 111 8.26 5.05 16.01
N LEU A 112 8.68 4.16 15.11
CA LEU A 112 7.96 3.88 13.87
C LEU A 112 6.58 3.25 14.13
N ILE A 113 6.49 2.37 15.13
CA ILE A 113 5.21 1.77 15.56
C ILE A 113 4.26 2.87 16.07
N ASN A 114 4.74 3.77 16.94
CA ASN A 114 3.91 4.86 17.46
C ASN A 114 3.37 5.77 16.34
N LEU A 115 4.19 6.09 15.33
CA LEU A 115 3.76 6.88 14.16
C LEU A 115 2.72 6.13 13.32
N ALA A 116 2.88 4.81 13.13
CA ALA A 116 1.91 3.98 12.43
C ALA A 116 0.56 3.94 13.17
N GLU A 117 0.57 3.86 14.50
CA GLU A 117 -0.63 3.90 15.34
C GLU A 117 -1.32 5.27 15.30
N GLU A 118 -0.55 6.37 15.26
CA GLU A 118 -1.11 7.72 15.09
C GLU A 118 -1.80 7.88 13.73
N LEU A 119 -1.17 7.39 12.66
CA LEU A 119 -1.79 7.37 11.32
C LEU A 119 -3.11 6.58 11.32
N GLU A 120 -3.14 5.41 11.97
CA GLU A 120 -4.37 4.63 12.12
C GLU A 120 -5.46 5.41 12.87
N ARG A 121 -5.13 6.11 13.96
CA ARG A 121 -6.09 6.93 14.71
C ARG A 121 -6.72 8.02 13.86
N VAL A 122 -5.93 8.76 13.07
CA VAL A 122 -6.43 9.79 12.15
C VAL A 122 -7.47 9.23 11.17
N ILE A 123 -7.28 8.00 10.72
CA ILE A 123 -8.20 7.33 9.79
C ILE A 123 -9.51 6.92 10.49
N GLN A 124 -9.45 6.55 11.77
CA GLN A 124 -10.60 6.09 12.56
C GLN A 124 -11.44 7.24 13.16
N GLU A 125 -10.84 8.37 13.53
CA GLU A 125 -11.52 9.48 14.22
C GLU A 125 -12.66 10.13 13.42
N ARG A 126 -12.61 10.12 12.09
CA ARG A 126 -13.70 10.65 11.24
C ARG A 126 -14.87 9.69 11.03
N SER A 127 -14.86 8.52 11.66
CA SER A 127 -15.98 7.56 11.64
C SER A 127 -17.11 7.94 12.61
N GLY A 128 -16.91 8.97 13.46
CA GLY A 128 -17.83 9.38 14.53
C GLY A 128 -18.92 10.40 14.16
N THR A 129 -19.00 10.90 12.92
CA THR A 129 -20.01 11.90 12.52
C THR A 129 -20.75 11.46 11.25
N GLY A 130 -21.61 10.46 11.39
CA GLY A 130 -22.67 10.12 10.43
C GLY A 130 -24.02 10.10 11.17
N PRO A 131 -25.11 10.66 10.59
CA PRO A 131 -26.29 11.04 11.34
C PRO A 131 -26.97 9.82 11.97
N SER A 132 -27.37 10.02 13.24
CA SER A 132 -28.23 9.14 14.02
C SER A 132 -29.36 8.59 13.17
N ARG A 133 -29.33 7.29 12.87
CA ARG A 133 -30.55 6.56 12.53
C ARG A 133 -31.38 6.46 13.80
N GLN A 134 -32.25 7.45 14.00
CA GLN A 134 -33.47 7.29 14.80
C GLN A 134 -34.18 6.05 14.27
N ARG A 135 -34.22 4.99 15.09
CA ARG A 135 -35.16 3.91 14.89
C ARG A 135 -36.47 4.36 15.52
N LEU A 136 -37.47 4.52 14.66
CA LEU A 136 -38.89 4.39 15.00
C LEU A 136 -39.16 2.97 15.50
#